data_AF-A0A1Q6QZA7-F1
#
_entry.id   AF-A0A1Q6QZA7-F1
#
_cell.length_a   1.000
_cell.length_b   1.000
_cell.length_c   1.000
_cell.angle_alpha   90.00
_cell.angle_beta   90.00
_cell.angle_gamma   90.00
#
_symmetry.space_group_name_H-M   'P 1'
#
loop_
_entity.id
_entity.type
_entity.pdbx_description
1 polymer ?
#
loop_
_entity_poly.entity_id
_entity_poly.type
_entity_poly.pdbx_seq_one_letter_code
_entity_poly.pdbx_strand_id
1 'polypeptide(L)'
;MKKIIRIFFIISLVCFSFFYTDKVMNLLNSKDPLMVKLNDIKKDYEVLPVNAIIDNDTIVPGKKGLEVDIGKSYEEMKLGGIFREESLIYKDILPSSSISNNKDKYIVKGNSNNEVSLIVIYNPLTKQNITNISNITIYLNHKDITNTNIKKFKKQELYTYGNNGVYTKKILDNDNIIINKLSNNKSKYCLLKEKNSTYLNICNNNNMLVIIPSIIGGYNNIKNNLTGGSIILLEDTSNIGIIVKYINSKGYTIVPLSKLLTE
;
A
#
# COMPACT_ATOMS: atom_id res chain seq x y z
N MET A 1 48.23 -24.35 23.19
CA MET A 1 48.19 -22.89 22.93
C MET A 1 48.86 -22.47 21.61
N LYS A 2 50.13 -22.82 21.33
CA LYS A 2 50.84 -22.36 20.10
C LYS A 2 50.14 -22.68 18.76
N LYS A 3 49.52 -23.87 18.61
CA LYS A 3 48.75 -24.25 17.40
C LYS A 3 47.48 -23.40 17.21
N ILE A 4 46.77 -23.10 18.29
CA ILE A 4 45.55 -22.28 18.28
C ILE A 4 45.87 -20.82 17.92
N ILE A 5 46.94 -20.26 18.48
CA ILE A 5 47.43 -18.90 18.14
C ILE A 5 47.82 -18.81 16.66
N ARG A 6 48.50 -19.83 16.13
CA ARG A 6 48.86 -19.90 14.71
C ARG A 6 47.63 -19.93 13.80
N ILE A 7 46.62 -20.72 14.15
CA ILE A 7 45.35 -20.77 13.42
C ILE A 7 44.63 -19.42 13.46
N PHE A 8 44.57 -18.78 14.63
CA PHE A 8 43.97 -17.45 14.78
C PHE A 8 44.67 -16.40 13.90
N PHE A 9 46.00 -16.42 13.85
CA PHE A 9 46.77 -15.50 13.02
C PHE A 9 46.51 -15.72 11.52
N ILE A 10 46.40 -16.98 11.08
CA ILE A 10 46.05 -17.33 9.70
C ILE A 10 44.64 -16.84 9.36
N ILE A 11 43.65 -17.10 10.23
CA ILE A 11 42.26 -16.63 10.03
C ILE A 11 42.21 -15.10 9.96
N SER A 12 42.92 -14.42 10.87
CA SER A 12 43.04 -12.96 10.86
C SER A 12 43.60 -12.45 9.53
N LEU A 13 44.68 -13.05 9.03
CA LEU A 13 45.33 -12.66 7.78
C LEU A 13 44.39 -12.85 6.57
N VAL A 14 43.58 -13.93 6.57
CA VAL A 14 42.54 -14.16 5.55
C VAL A 14 41.42 -13.11 5.66
N CYS A 15 40.93 -12.80 6.86
CA CYS A 15 39.93 -11.73 7.03
C CYS A 15 40.46 -10.37 6.55
N PHE A 16 41.73 -10.06 6.83
CA PHE A 16 42.36 -8.83 6.35
C PHE A 16 42.54 -8.79 4.83
N SER A 17 42.85 -9.92 4.18
CA SER A 17 42.98 -9.94 2.71
C SER A 17 41.65 -9.69 2.02
N PHE A 18 40.55 -10.28 2.51
CA PHE A 18 39.20 -9.98 2.02
C PHE A 18 38.82 -8.51 2.25
N PHE A 19 39.06 -7.98 3.45
CA PHE A 19 38.79 -6.57 3.75
C PHE A 19 39.57 -5.62 2.83
N TYR A 20 40.85 -5.91 2.58
CA TYR A 20 41.67 -5.11 1.67
C TYR A 20 41.16 -5.19 0.23
N THR A 21 40.79 -6.40 -0.22
CA THR A 21 40.26 -6.62 -1.58
C THR A 21 38.96 -5.85 -1.78
N ASP A 22 38.04 -5.88 -0.81
CA ASP A 22 36.80 -5.10 -0.84
C ASP A 22 37.06 -3.60 -0.89
N LYS A 23 38.03 -3.10 -0.13
CA LYS A 23 38.41 -1.68 -0.14
C LYS A 23 38.96 -1.24 -1.50
N VAL A 24 39.84 -2.03 -2.10
CA VAL A 24 40.39 -1.74 -3.43
C VAL A 24 39.30 -1.81 -4.49
N MET A 25 38.45 -2.84 -4.46
CA MET A 25 37.36 -3.00 -5.43
C MET A 25 36.36 -1.84 -5.36
N ASN A 26 35.97 -1.42 -4.17
CA ASN A 26 35.07 -0.27 -3.99
C ASN A 26 35.67 1.04 -4.51
N LEU A 27 36.98 1.24 -4.34
CA LEU A 27 37.69 2.41 -4.88
C LEU A 27 37.78 2.37 -6.41
N LEU A 28 37.95 1.19 -7.00
CA LEU A 28 37.96 1.04 -8.46
C LEU A 28 36.56 1.30 -9.03
N ASN A 29 35.53 0.70 -8.45
CA ASN A 29 34.14 0.92 -8.87
C ASN A 29 33.73 2.39 -8.73
N SER A 30 34.14 3.09 -7.68
CA SER A 30 33.78 4.51 -7.51
C SER A 30 34.40 5.44 -8.55
N LYS A 31 35.48 5.00 -9.22
CA LYS A 31 36.14 5.70 -10.32
C LYS A 31 35.68 5.22 -11.70
N ASP A 32 34.86 4.18 -11.77
CA ASP A 32 34.32 3.67 -13.02
C ASP A 32 33.49 4.79 -13.71
N PRO A 33 33.74 5.10 -14.99
CA PRO A 33 32.99 6.13 -15.71
C PRO A 33 31.47 5.96 -15.66
N LEU A 34 30.97 4.72 -15.67
CA LEU A 34 29.55 4.41 -15.54
C LEU A 34 29.04 4.75 -14.14
N MET A 35 29.78 4.41 -13.09
CA MET A 35 29.43 4.74 -11.71
C MET A 35 29.42 6.25 -11.47
N VAL A 36 30.41 6.97 -12.00
CA VAL A 36 30.46 8.43 -11.94
C VAL A 36 29.24 9.02 -12.66
N LYS A 37 28.98 8.55 -13.89
CA LYS A 37 27.83 9.01 -14.67
C LYS A 37 26.51 8.80 -13.95
N LEU A 38 26.27 7.62 -13.36
CA LEU A 38 25.08 7.33 -12.57
C LEU A 38 24.94 8.29 -11.37
N ASN A 39 26.05 8.59 -10.68
CA ASN A 39 26.03 9.52 -9.56
C ASN A 39 25.73 10.97 -9.99
N ASP A 40 26.17 11.37 -11.18
CA ASP A 40 25.93 12.70 -11.73
C ASP A 40 24.45 12.89 -12.10
N ILE A 41 23.82 11.88 -12.73
CA ILE A 41 22.45 12.00 -13.23
C ILE A 41 21.37 11.70 -12.19
N LYS A 42 21.68 11.03 -11.08
CA LYS A 42 20.66 10.46 -10.18
C LYS A 42 19.64 11.47 -9.67
N LYS A 43 20.04 12.73 -9.49
CA LYS A 43 19.17 13.81 -9.03
C LYS A 43 18.13 14.22 -10.07
N ASP A 44 18.44 14.05 -11.35
CA ASP A 44 17.52 14.38 -12.46
C ASP A 44 16.32 13.44 -12.49
N TYR A 45 16.47 12.24 -11.93
CA TYR A 45 15.43 11.21 -11.81
C TYR A 45 14.83 11.13 -10.41
N GLU A 46 15.27 11.98 -9.48
CA GLU A 46 14.78 11.97 -8.11
C GLU A 46 13.41 12.65 -8.05
N VAL A 47 12.43 11.93 -7.48
CA VAL A 47 11.13 12.46 -7.12
C VAL A 47 11.07 12.52 -5.61
N LEU A 48 10.90 13.70 -5.02
CA LEU A 48 10.81 13.84 -3.58
C LEU A 48 9.49 13.27 -3.04
N PRO A 49 9.51 12.61 -1.86
CA PRO A 49 8.29 12.16 -1.22
C PRO A 49 7.43 13.34 -0.77
N VAL A 50 6.12 13.11 -0.75
CA VAL A 50 5.12 14.02 -0.18
C VAL A 50 4.67 13.45 1.16
N ASN A 51 4.81 14.22 2.23
CA ASN A 51 4.38 13.80 3.56
C ASN A 51 2.86 13.62 3.64
N ALA A 52 2.43 12.67 4.47
CA ALA A 52 1.03 12.53 4.85
C ALA A 52 0.53 13.79 5.56
N ILE A 53 -0.73 14.17 5.28
CA ILE A 53 -1.39 15.30 5.93
C ILE A 53 -2.10 14.76 7.17
N ILE A 54 -1.71 15.24 8.34
CA ILE A 54 -2.31 14.85 9.62
C ILE A 54 -3.11 16.03 10.15
N ASP A 55 -4.38 15.79 10.46
CA ASP A 55 -5.25 16.72 11.16
C ASP A 55 -5.85 16.01 12.37
N ASN A 56 -5.32 16.34 13.56
CA ASN A 56 -5.66 15.73 14.84
C ASN A 56 -5.55 14.19 14.84
N ASP A 57 -6.68 13.51 14.76
CA ASP A 57 -6.85 12.07 14.76
C ASP A 57 -7.06 11.49 13.36
N THR A 58 -6.99 12.31 12.31
CA THR A 58 -7.18 11.91 10.92
C THR A 58 -5.90 12.04 10.10
N ILE A 59 -5.83 11.27 9.01
CA ILE A 59 -4.70 11.26 8.10
C ILE A 59 -5.14 11.12 6.64
N VAL A 60 -4.43 11.79 5.74
CA VAL A 60 -4.45 11.58 4.29
C VAL A 60 -3.05 11.07 3.88
N PRO A 61 -2.94 9.98 3.09
CA PRO A 61 -1.66 9.37 2.74
C PRO A 61 -0.66 10.37 2.18
N GLY A 62 0.63 10.10 2.41
CA GLY A 62 1.67 10.74 1.63
C GLY A 62 1.75 10.19 0.21
N LYS A 63 2.84 10.53 -0.48
CA LYS A 63 3.33 9.81 -1.65
C LYS A 63 4.79 9.50 -1.43
N LYS A 64 5.21 8.31 -1.80
CA LYS A 64 6.61 7.94 -1.84
C LYS A 64 7.30 8.73 -2.94
N GLY A 65 8.53 9.10 -2.63
CA GLY A 65 9.48 9.54 -3.62
C GLY A 65 10.11 8.36 -4.33
N LEU A 66 10.96 8.68 -5.29
CA LEU A 66 11.69 7.71 -6.09
C LEU A 66 13.12 8.22 -6.24
N GLU A 67 14.10 7.33 -6.08
CA GLU A 67 15.48 7.62 -6.42
C GLU A 67 16.10 6.44 -7.16
N VAL A 68 17.15 6.71 -7.91
CA VAL A 68 17.95 5.66 -8.56
C VAL A 68 18.69 4.85 -7.50
N ASP A 69 18.50 3.53 -7.52
CA ASP A 69 19.36 2.59 -6.82
C ASP A 69 20.66 2.43 -7.62
N ILE A 70 21.65 3.28 -7.28
CA ILE A 70 22.93 3.35 -7.98
C ILE A 70 23.64 2.00 -8.04
N GLY A 71 23.62 1.25 -6.93
CA GLY A 71 24.30 -0.05 -6.85
C GLY A 71 23.66 -1.04 -7.82
N LYS A 72 22.33 -1.18 -7.79
CA LYS A 72 21.63 -2.11 -8.68
C LYS A 72 21.68 -1.68 -10.14
N SER A 73 21.51 -0.39 -10.41
CA SER A 73 21.60 0.16 -11.76
C SER A 73 23.00 -0.06 -12.36
N TYR A 74 24.04 0.11 -11.55
CA TYR A 74 25.41 -0.19 -11.98
C TYR A 74 25.59 -1.66 -12.32
N GLU A 75 25.17 -2.58 -11.44
CA GLU A 75 25.29 -4.02 -11.70
C GLU A 75 24.52 -4.47 -12.96
N GLU A 76 23.34 -3.89 -13.22
CA GLU A 76 22.54 -4.17 -14.42
C GLU A 76 23.26 -3.72 -15.71
N MET A 77 23.95 -2.58 -15.65
CA MET A 77 24.61 -1.98 -16.82
C MET A 77 26.08 -2.43 -16.99
N LYS A 78 26.69 -3.00 -15.95
CA LYS A 78 28.14 -3.31 -15.89
C LYS A 78 28.61 -4.24 -17.00
N LEU A 79 27.79 -5.24 -17.37
CA LEU A 79 28.12 -6.18 -18.45
C LEU A 79 28.25 -5.49 -19.82
N GLY A 80 27.45 -4.44 -20.06
CA GLY A 80 27.50 -3.66 -21.29
C GLY A 80 28.48 -2.49 -21.22
N GLY A 81 28.89 -2.06 -20.02
CA GLY A 81 29.80 -0.94 -19.79
C GLY A 81 29.29 0.43 -20.26
N ILE A 82 28.00 0.51 -20.64
CA ILE A 82 27.38 1.68 -21.27
C ILE A 82 26.15 2.06 -20.45
N PHE A 83 26.02 3.35 -20.18
CA PHE A 83 24.82 3.90 -19.55
C PHE A 83 23.60 3.72 -20.44
N ARG A 84 22.52 3.18 -19.85
CA ARG A 84 21.23 2.93 -20.49
C ARG A 84 20.13 3.37 -19.55
N GLU A 85 19.37 4.39 -19.94
CA GLU A 85 18.31 4.95 -19.09
C GLU A 85 17.25 3.90 -18.77
N GLU A 86 16.94 3.03 -19.73
CA GLU A 86 16.00 1.91 -19.59
C GLU A 86 16.44 0.84 -18.59
N SER A 87 17.72 0.82 -18.22
CA SER A 87 18.29 -0.11 -17.23
C SER A 87 18.42 0.50 -15.84
N LEU A 88 17.92 1.73 -15.62
CA LEU A 88 17.87 2.32 -14.29
C LEU A 88 16.91 1.53 -13.39
N ILE A 89 17.44 1.10 -12.25
CA ILE A 89 16.68 0.46 -11.18
C ILE A 89 16.42 1.50 -10.11
N TYR A 90 15.18 1.62 -9.69
CA TYR A 90 14.75 2.60 -8.70
C TYR A 90 14.45 1.96 -7.35
N LYS A 91 14.49 2.79 -6.31
CA LYS A 91 14.00 2.46 -4.98
C LYS A 91 13.09 3.58 -4.46
N ASP A 92 12.12 3.19 -3.66
CA ASP A 92 11.18 4.09 -3.02
C ASP A 92 11.87 4.92 -1.93
N ILE A 93 11.57 6.21 -1.86
CA ILE A 93 11.87 7.08 -0.71
C ILE A 93 10.58 7.23 0.11
N LEU A 94 10.58 6.75 1.35
CA LEU A 94 9.42 6.91 2.23
C LEU A 94 9.29 8.37 2.72
N PRO A 95 8.08 8.93 2.81
CA PRO A 95 7.87 10.21 3.45
C PRO A 95 8.21 10.14 4.95
N SER A 96 8.68 11.25 5.52
CA SER A 96 8.97 11.34 6.96
C SER A 96 7.73 11.09 7.81
N SER A 97 6.58 11.61 7.35
CA SER A 97 5.27 11.29 7.90
C SER A 97 4.52 10.38 6.92
N SER A 98 4.31 9.13 7.33
CA SER A 98 3.64 8.10 6.53
C SER A 98 2.46 7.48 7.30
N ILE A 99 1.56 6.81 6.59
CA ILE A 99 0.51 5.99 7.20
C ILE A 99 1.11 4.85 8.02
N SER A 100 2.23 4.28 7.58
CA SER A 100 2.89 3.17 8.30
C SER A 100 3.38 3.56 9.70
N ASN A 101 3.77 4.83 9.88
CA ASN A 101 4.24 5.38 11.15
C ASN A 101 3.14 6.04 11.99
N ASN A 102 1.94 6.24 11.42
CA ASN A 102 0.80 6.93 12.05
C ASN A 102 -0.47 6.06 12.03
N LYS A 103 -0.34 4.79 12.44
CA LYS A 103 -1.46 3.83 12.41
C LYS A 103 -2.58 4.19 13.38
N ASP A 104 -2.30 4.98 14.41
CA ASP A 104 -3.24 5.50 15.40
C ASP A 104 -4.21 6.56 14.85
N LYS A 105 -4.26 6.78 13.53
CA LYS A 105 -5.10 7.77 12.87
C LYS A 105 -6.16 7.13 11.97
N TYR A 106 -7.26 7.84 11.77
CA TYR A 106 -8.30 7.49 10.82
C TYR A 106 -7.96 8.00 9.42
N ILE A 107 -7.87 7.10 8.45
CA ILE A 107 -7.71 7.47 7.05
C ILE A 107 -9.08 7.91 6.52
N VAL A 108 -9.19 9.18 6.14
CA VAL A 108 -10.46 9.79 5.70
C VAL A 108 -10.55 10.00 4.20
N LYS A 109 -9.39 10.01 3.52
CA LYS A 109 -9.27 10.37 2.11
C LYS A 109 -7.97 9.82 1.52
N GLY A 110 -7.93 9.55 0.22
CA GLY A 110 -6.70 9.29 -0.53
C GLY A 110 -6.02 10.57 -1.00
N ASN A 111 -4.74 10.48 -1.36
CA ASN A 111 -3.95 11.58 -1.91
C ASN A 111 -3.94 11.57 -3.45
N SER A 112 -5.13 11.56 -4.04
CA SER A 112 -5.30 11.57 -5.49
C SER A 112 -6.25 12.70 -5.90
N ASN A 113 -5.95 13.36 -7.01
CA ASN A 113 -6.80 14.41 -7.55
C ASN A 113 -7.87 13.86 -8.51
N ASN A 114 -7.66 12.66 -9.06
CA ASN A 114 -8.48 12.09 -10.11
C ASN A 114 -8.90 10.63 -9.85
N GLU A 115 -8.53 10.03 -8.73
CA GLU A 115 -8.99 8.68 -8.35
C GLU A 115 -9.91 8.74 -7.14
N VAL A 116 -10.89 7.84 -7.09
CA VAL A 116 -11.80 7.63 -5.97
C VAL A 116 -12.00 6.14 -5.72
N SER A 117 -12.48 5.76 -4.54
CA SER A 117 -12.76 4.36 -4.21
C SER A 117 -14.22 4.18 -3.81
N LEU A 118 -14.84 3.16 -4.38
CA LEU A 118 -16.18 2.70 -4.00
C LEU A 118 -16.05 1.50 -3.08
N ILE A 119 -16.67 1.61 -1.90
CA ILE A 119 -16.76 0.59 -0.88
C ILE A 119 -18.21 0.12 -0.79
N VAL A 120 -18.40 -1.21 -0.71
CA VAL A 120 -19.70 -1.83 -0.47
C VAL A 120 -19.58 -2.82 0.68
N ILE A 121 -20.51 -2.75 1.63
CA ILE A 121 -20.69 -3.82 2.63
C ILE A 121 -21.59 -4.87 2.02
N TYR A 122 -21.08 -6.09 1.87
CA TYR A 122 -21.81 -7.20 1.27
C TYR A 122 -23.03 -7.58 2.11
N ASN A 123 -24.14 -7.78 1.42
CA ASN A 123 -25.26 -8.56 1.89
C ASN A 123 -25.90 -9.34 0.71
N PRO A 124 -26.80 -10.29 0.95
CA PRO A 124 -27.42 -11.08 -0.13
C PRO A 124 -28.16 -10.23 -1.19
N LEU A 125 -28.72 -9.07 -0.83
CA LEU A 125 -29.46 -8.19 -1.74
C LEU A 125 -28.52 -7.45 -2.71
N THR A 126 -27.33 -7.05 -2.24
CA THR A 126 -26.33 -6.36 -3.08
C THR A 126 -25.59 -7.29 -4.04
N LYS A 127 -25.76 -8.61 -3.89
CA LYS A 127 -24.95 -9.65 -4.54
C LYS A 127 -24.92 -9.55 -6.06
N GLN A 128 -26.04 -9.28 -6.73
CA GLN A 128 -26.10 -9.28 -8.20
C GLN A 128 -25.50 -8.02 -8.82
N ASN A 129 -25.61 -6.89 -8.12
CA ASN A 129 -25.23 -5.58 -8.66
C ASN A 129 -23.70 -5.39 -8.70
N ILE A 130 -22.96 -6.09 -7.83
CA ILE A 130 -21.54 -5.82 -7.61
C ILE A 130 -20.58 -6.85 -8.21
N THR A 131 -21.07 -8.02 -8.64
CA THR A 131 -20.19 -9.12 -9.12
C THR A 131 -19.38 -8.75 -10.36
N ASN A 132 -19.93 -7.91 -11.22
CA ASN A 132 -19.34 -7.57 -12.51
C ASN A 132 -18.41 -6.36 -12.44
N ILE A 133 -18.24 -5.76 -11.26
CA ILE A 133 -17.42 -4.56 -11.07
C ILE A 133 -16.18 -4.96 -10.27
N SER A 134 -15.02 -5.03 -10.92
CA SER A 134 -13.76 -5.46 -10.30
C SER A 134 -13.09 -4.38 -9.46
N ASN A 135 -13.30 -3.11 -9.79
CA ASN A 135 -12.51 -2.00 -9.24
C ASN A 135 -13.05 -1.44 -7.92
N ILE A 136 -13.98 -2.16 -7.28
CA ILE A 136 -14.55 -1.78 -5.98
C ILE A 136 -13.96 -2.65 -4.87
N THR A 137 -14.06 -2.16 -3.65
CA THR A 137 -13.67 -2.89 -2.45
C THR A 137 -14.92 -3.38 -1.72
N ILE A 138 -14.93 -4.67 -1.36
CA ILE A 138 -16.06 -5.30 -0.69
C ILE A 138 -15.69 -5.66 0.74
N TYR A 139 -16.53 -5.24 1.67
CA TYR A 139 -16.43 -5.60 3.07
C TYR A 139 -17.43 -6.72 3.40
N LEU A 140 -16.94 -7.83 3.94
CA LEU A 140 -17.75 -8.99 4.32
C LEU A 140 -18.01 -8.97 5.83
N ASN A 141 -19.25 -9.16 6.26
CA ASN A 141 -19.53 -9.44 7.67
C ASN A 141 -18.92 -10.79 8.07
N HIS A 142 -18.58 -10.95 9.35
CA HIS A 142 -18.01 -12.17 9.91
C HIS A 142 -18.77 -13.44 9.47
N LYS A 143 -20.11 -13.41 9.55
CA LYS A 143 -20.97 -14.53 9.12
C LYS A 143 -20.88 -14.87 7.63
N ASP A 144 -20.48 -13.90 6.81
CA ASP A 144 -20.42 -13.99 5.35
C ASP A 144 -19.01 -14.33 4.83
N ILE A 145 -18.01 -14.41 5.72
CA ILE A 145 -16.64 -14.82 5.40
C ILE A 145 -16.59 -16.35 5.25
N THR A 146 -17.05 -16.79 4.08
CA THR A 146 -17.12 -18.19 3.68
C THR A 146 -16.33 -18.39 2.39
N ASN A 147 -15.86 -19.63 2.17
CA ASN A 147 -15.16 -20.00 0.94
C ASN A 147 -15.98 -19.66 -0.32
N THR A 148 -17.29 -19.88 -0.27
CA THR A 148 -18.23 -19.62 -1.38
C THR A 148 -18.29 -18.12 -1.72
N ASN A 149 -18.47 -17.26 -0.71
CA ASN A 149 -18.56 -15.83 -0.94
C ASN A 149 -17.21 -15.24 -1.39
N ILE A 150 -16.10 -15.64 -0.77
CA ILE A 150 -14.77 -15.16 -1.15
C ILE A 150 -14.42 -15.55 -2.58
N LYS A 151 -14.62 -16.82 -2.96
CA LYS A 151 -14.39 -17.27 -4.34
C LYS A 151 -15.23 -16.49 -5.35
N LYS A 152 -16.47 -16.15 -4.99
CA LYS A 152 -17.37 -15.38 -5.86
C LYS A 152 -16.85 -13.96 -6.13
N PHE A 153 -16.21 -13.33 -5.15
CA PHE A 153 -15.67 -11.97 -5.26
C PHE A 153 -14.15 -11.94 -5.39
N LYS A 154 -13.55 -13.01 -5.94
CA LYS A 154 -12.09 -13.14 -6.05
C LYS A 154 -11.42 -12.03 -6.89
N LYS A 155 -12.19 -11.37 -7.78
CA LYS A 155 -11.69 -10.26 -8.60
C LYS A 155 -11.63 -8.92 -7.86
N GLN A 156 -12.35 -8.80 -6.75
CA GLN A 156 -12.42 -7.60 -5.93
C GLN A 156 -11.46 -7.70 -4.75
N GLU A 157 -11.13 -6.54 -4.16
CA GLU A 157 -10.48 -6.52 -2.85
C GLU A 157 -11.49 -6.83 -1.75
N LEU A 158 -11.12 -7.74 -0.85
CA LEU A 158 -11.98 -8.20 0.23
C LEU A 158 -11.37 -7.85 1.59
N TYR A 159 -12.20 -7.29 2.47
CA TYR A 159 -11.85 -7.00 3.86
C TYR A 159 -13.00 -7.42 4.79
N THR A 160 -12.71 -7.53 6.08
CA THR A 160 -13.72 -7.82 7.10
C THR A 160 -14.42 -6.55 7.58
N TYR A 161 -15.75 -6.61 7.67
CA TYR A 161 -16.57 -5.61 8.36
C TYR A 161 -16.79 -5.96 9.83
N GLY A 162 -16.07 -6.95 10.36
CA GLY A 162 -16.36 -7.52 11.67
C GLY A 162 -17.76 -8.12 11.73
N ASN A 163 -18.35 -8.16 12.91
CA ASN A 163 -19.75 -8.56 13.08
C ASN A 163 -20.66 -7.32 13.01
N ASN A 164 -21.07 -6.93 11.80
CA ASN A 164 -21.87 -5.72 11.55
C ASN A 164 -21.20 -4.42 12.07
N GLY A 165 -19.90 -4.26 11.82
CA GLY A 165 -19.12 -3.11 12.29
C GLY A 165 -18.56 -3.26 13.71
N VAL A 166 -18.88 -4.36 14.41
CA VAL A 166 -18.30 -4.69 15.71
C VAL A 166 -17.01 -5.48 15.51
N TYR A 167 -15.90 -4.93 15.99
CA TYR A 167 -14.59 -5.54 15.92
C TYR A 167 -14.16 -6.13 17.27
N THR A 168 -13.65 -7.34 17.24
CA THR A 168 -12.92 -7.96 18.35
C THR A 168 -11.66 -8.60 17.80
N LYS A 169 -10.63 -8.78 18.64
CA LYS A 169 -9.40 -9.48 18.24
C LYS A 169 -9.70 -10.86 17.63
N LYS A 170 -10.55 -11.65 18.28
CA LYS A 170 -10.94 -12.99 17.81
C LYS A 170 -11.59 -12.96 16.42
N ILE A 171 -12.47 -11.98 16.16
CA ILE A 171 -13.11 -11.82 14.85
C ILE A 171 -12.05 -11.48 13.80
N LEU A 172 -11.20 -10.48 14.06
CA LEU A 172 -10.15 -10.08 13.13
C LEU A 172 -9.16 -11.22 12.83
N ASP A 173 -8.68 -11.92 13.85
CA ASP A 173 -7.76 -13.05 13.69
C ASP A 173 -8.35 -14.12 12.75
N ASN A 174 -9.59 -14.55 13.03
CA ASN A 174 -10.27 -15.56 12.23
C ASN A 174 -10.52 -15.09 10.79
N ASP A 175 -11.10 -13.91 10.65
CA ASP A 175 -11.51 -13.35 9.37
C ASP A 175 -10.30 -13.12 8.45
N ASN A 176 -9.26 -12.50 9.00
CA ASN A 176 -8.05 -12.17 8.26
C ASN A 176 -7.34 -13.44 7.79
N ILE A 177 -7.27 -14.51 8.59
CA ILE A 177 -6.68 -15.78 8.17
C ILE A 177 -7.40 -16.33 6.93
N ILE A 178 -8.74 -16.32 6.94
CA ILE A 178 -9.54 -16.87 5.85
C ILE A 178 -9.41 -15.99 4.60
N ILE A 179 -9.55 -14.67 4.73
CA ILE A 179 -9.43 -13.71 3.62
C ILE A 179 -8.02 -13.79 3.01
N ASN A 180 -6.97 -13.77 3.84
CA ASN A 180 -5.57 -13.81 3.37
C ASN A 180 -5.19 -15.11 2.65
N LYS A 181 -5.93 -16.20 2.91
CA LYS A 181 -5.72 -17.50 2.29
C LYS A 181 -6.50 -17.66 0.97
N LEU A 182 -7.70 -17.06 0.89
CA LEU A 182 -8.65 -17.35 -0.20
C LEU A 182 -8.83 -16.20 -1.20
N SER A 183 -8.57 -14.95 -0.79
CA SER A 183 -8.68 -13.76 -1.65
C SER A 183 -7.36 -13.43 -2.34
N ASN A 184 -7.40 -12.46 -3.26
CA ASN A 184 -6.21 -11.98 -3.98
C ASN A 184 -5.51 -10.81 -3.28
N ASN A 185 -5.95 -10.40 -2.09
CA ASN A 185 -5.37 -9.31 -1.32
C ASN A 185 -5.04 -9.74 0.11
N LYS A 186 -4.21 -8.94 0.78
CA LYS A 186 -3.97 -9.07 2.22
C LYS A 186 -4.89 -8.13 2.98
N SER A 187 -5.35 -8.59 4.13
CA SER A 187 -6.16 -7.83 5.08
C SER A 187 -5.34 -6.66 5.62
N LYS A 188 -5.84 -5.45 5.43
CA LYS A 188 -5.12 -4.21 5.75
C LYS A 188 -6.01 -3.13 6.37
N TYR A 189 -7.30 -3.11 6.04
CA TYR A 189 -8.18 -1.99 6.37
C TYR A 189 -9.43 -2.46 7.13
N CYS A 190 -9.63 -1.92 8.33
CA CYS A 190 -10.93 -1.90 8.99
C CYS A 190 -11.76 -0.74 8.47
N LEU A 191 -13.09 -0.88 8.47
CA LEU A 191 -14.02 0.16 8.06
C LEU A 191 -14.89 0.58 9.24
N LEU A 192 -14.92 1.87 9.53
CA LEU A 192 -15.87 2.47 10.49
C LEU A 192 -16.69 3.55 9.78
N LYS A 193 -17.97 3.66 10.16
CA LYS A 193 -18.83 4.77 9.71
C LYS A 193 -18.59 6.04 10.51
N GLU A 194 -18.18 5.89 11.77
CA GLU A 194 -17.95 6.97 12.73
C GLU A 194 -16.70 6.69 13.56
N LYS A 195 -16.12 7.74 14.15
CA LYS A 195 -14.92 7.62 15.00
C LYS A 195 -15.23 6.77 16.23
N ASN A 196 -14.39 5.78 16.49
CA ASN A 196 -14.46 4.94 17.67
C ASN A 196 -13.05 4.54 18.12
N SER A 197 -12.61 5.05 19.25
CA SER A 197 -11.23 4.84 19.75
C SER A 197 -10.98 3.39 20.16
N THR A 198 -11.99 2.69 20.68
CA THR A 198 -11.90 1.27 21.03
C THR A 198 -11.62 0.42 19.79
N TYR A 199 -12.39 0.60 18.71
CA TYR A 199 -12.20 -0.17 17.48
C TYR A 199 -10.95 0.26 16.72
N LEU A 200 -10.56 1.53 16.78
CA LEU A 200 -9.26 1.99 16.31
C LEU A 200 -8.12 1.18 16.95
N ASN A 201 -8.10 1.12 18.28
CA ASN A 201 -7.07 0.38 19.01
C ASN A 201 -7.10 -1.13 18.69
N ILE A 202 -8.29 -1.74 18.59
CA ILE A 202 -8.42 -3.16 18.25
C ILE A 202 -7.84 -3.44 16.86
N CYS A 203 -8.16 -2.62 15.85
CA CYS A 203 -7.66 -2.79 14.49
C CYS A 203 -6.15 -2.57 14.41
N ASN A 204 -5.63 -1.51 15.05
CA ASN A 204 -4.21 -1.18 15.05
C ASN A 204 -3.36 -2.26 15.73
N ASN A 205 -3.84 -2.81 16.85
CA ASN A 205 -3.20 -3.94 17.54
C ASN A 205 -3.15 -5.21 16.67
N ASN A 206 -3.98 -5.30 15.64
CA ASN A 206 -3.98 -6.36 14.63
C ASN A 206 -3.25 -5.94 13.33
N ASN A 207 -2.43 -4.88 13.38
CA ASN A 207 -1.70 -4.32 12.24
C ASN A 207 -2.60 -3.89 11.07
N MET A 208 -3.85 -3.53 11.35
CA MET A 208 -4.79 -3.00 10.36
C MET A 208 -4.97 -1.50 10.56
N LEU A 209 -5.08 -0.78 9.46
CA LEU A 209 -5.39 0.65 9.42
C LEU A 209 -6.91 0.84 9.45
N VAL A 210 -7.38 2.01 9.89
CA VAL A 210 -8.82 2.27 10.01
C VAL A 210 -9.26 3.35 9.03
N ILE A 211 -10.31 3.04 8.28
CA ILE A 211 -10.90 3.91 7.27
C ILE A 211 -12.21 4.49 7.78
N ILE A 212 -12.40 5.80 7.60
CA ILE A 212 -13.69 6.46 7.71
C ILE A 212 -14.02 7.04 6.33
N PRO A 213 -15.10 6.60 5.66
CA PRO A 213 -15.44 7.12 4.34
C PRO A 213 -15.70 8.63 4.36
N SER A 214 -15.12 9.34 3.41
CA SER A 214 -15.44 10.76 3.17
C SER A 214 -16.88 10.99 2.73
N ILE A 215 -17.52 9.98 2.12
CA ILE A 215 -18.92 10.04 1.67
C ILE A 215 -19.60 8.73 2.07
N ILE A 216 -20.76 8.83 2.70
CA ILE A 216 -21.65 7.70 2.99
C ILE A 216 -23.01 8.03 2.36
N GLY A 217 -23.54 7.13 1.55
CA GLY A 217 -24.88 7.27 0.98
C GLY A 217 -24.98 6.85 -0.48
N GLY A 218 -25.89 7.49 -1.22
CA GLY A 218 -26.23 7.17 -2.61
C GLY A 218 -25.83 8.25 -3.61
N TYR A 219 -26.50 8.23 -4.77
CA TYR A 219 -26.20 9.13 -5.90
C TYR A 219 -26.19 10.62 -5.51
N ASN A 220 -27.17 11.09 -4.73
CA ASN A 220 -27.27 12.51 -4.35
C ASN A 220 -26.11 12.95 -3.45
N ASN A 221 -25.71 12.13 -2.48
CA ASN A 221 -24.57 12.42 -1.61
C ASN A 221 -23.27 12.51 -2.43
N ILE A 222 -23.09 11.57 -3.35
CA ILE A 222 -21.93 11.56 -4.25
C ILE A 222 -21.94 12.79 -5.16
N LYS A 223 -23.09 13.11 -5.76
CA LYS A 223 -23.23 14.27 -6.64
C LYS A 223 -22.78 15.58 -5.97
N ASN A 224 -23.11 15.75 -4.68
CA ASN A 224 -22.85 16.98 -3.95
C ASN A 224 -21.43 17.06 -3.36
N ASN A 225 -20.83 15.93 -2.99
CA ASN A 225 -19.61 15.90 -2.17
C ASN A 225 -18.39 15.26 -2.85
N LEU A 226 -18.52 14.76 -4.09
CA LEU A 226 -17.43 14.09 -4.80
C LEU A 226 -16.22 14.99 -4.98
N THR A 227 -15.07 14.53 -4.49
CA THR A 227 -13.77 15.17 -4.74
C THR A 227 -12.72 14.10 -5.07
N GLY A 228 -11.61 14.51 -5.66
CA GLY A 228 -10.47 13.60 -5.86
C GLY A 228 -10.02 13.02 -4.52
N GLY A 229 -9.74 11.72 -4.47
CA GLY A 229 -9.33 11.03 -3.24
C GLY A 229 -10.51 10.55 -2.39
N SER A 230 -11.76 10.84 -2.77
CA SER A 230 -12.93 10.41 -2.01
C SER A 230 -12.98 8.89 -1.82
N ILE A 231 -13.20 8.49 -0.56
CA ILE A 231 -13.58 7.14 -0.16
C ILE A 231 -15.09 7.14 0.05
N ILE A 232 -15.81 6.32 -0.71
CA ILE A 232 -17.27 6.38 -0.83
C ILE A 232 -17.86 5.05 -0.38
N LEU A 233 -18.60 5.04 0.72
CA LEU A 233 -19.37 3.89 1.15
C LEU A 233 -20.80 3.96 0.59
N LEU A 234 -21.14 3.02 -0.28
CA LEU A 234 -22.48 2.91 -0.85
C LEU A 234 -23.43 2.21 0.13
N GLU A 235 -24.54 2.88 0.45
CA GLU A 235 -25.62 2.28 1.24
C GLU A 235 -26.61 1.48 0.38
N ASP A 236 -26.78 1.87 -0.88
CA ASP A 236 -27.59 1.17 -1.87
C ASP A 236 -26.77 0.92 -3.14
N THR A 237 -26.81 -0.33 -3.62
CA THR A 237 -26.11 -0.78 -4.82
C THR A 237 -27.01 -0.85 -6.05
N SER A 238 -28.32 -0.64 -5.91
CA SER A 238 -29.30 -0.75 -7.00
C SER A 238 -28.96 0.19 -8.17
N ASN A 239 -28.39 1.35 -7.86
CA ASN A 239 -27.99 2.36 -8.85
C ASN A 239 -26.48 2.43 -9.10
N ILE A 240 -25.72 1.39 -8.74
CA ILE A 240 -24.25 1.42 -8.84
C ILE A 240 -23.76 1.70 -10.27
N GLY A 241 -24.47 1.20 -11.30
CA GLY A 241 -24.14 1.48 -12.69
C GLY A 241 -24.27 2.96 -13.07
N ILE A 242 -25.29 3.65 -12.55
CA ILE A 242 -25.49 5.10 -12.76
C ILE A 242 -24.42 5.88 -12.00
N ILE A 243 -24.11 5.48 -10.76
CA ILE A 243 -23.08 6.10 -9.94
C ILE A 243 -21.70 5.99 -10.61
N VAL A 244 -21.34 4.81 -11.11
CA VAL A 244 -20.08 4.58 -11.83
C VAL A 244 -19.98 5.47 -13.07
N LYS A 245 -21.05 5.54 -13.88
CA LYS A 245 -21.10 6.42 -15.06
C LYS A 245 -20.94 7.89 -14.68
N TYR A 246 -21.60 8.33 -13.61
CA TYR A 246 -21.50 9.70 -13.12
C TYR A 246 -20.08 10.05 -12.69
N ILE A 247 -19.46 9.22 -11.85
CA ILE A 247 -18.07 9.43 -11.37
C ILE A 247 -17.10 9.53 -12.56
N ASN A 248 -17.20 8.59 -13.51
CA ASN A 248 -16.35 8.60 -14.70
C ASN A 248 -16.60 9.84 -15.58
N SER A 249 -17.86 10.29 -15.72
CA SER A 249 -18.20 11.51 -16.49
C SER A 249 -17.64 12.79 -15.88
N LYS A 250 -17.30 12.77 -14.58
CA LYS A 250 -16.64 13.87 -13.87
C LYS A 250 -15.10 13.82 -13.97
N GLY A 251 -14.56 12.86 -14.71
CA GLY A 251 -13.12 12.70 -14.91
C GLY A 251 -12.41 11.91 -13.80
N TYR A 252 -13.17 11.28 -12.89
CA TYR A 252 -12.61 10.45 -11.83
C TYR A 252 -12.52 8.98 -12.26
N THR A 253 -11.41 8.33 -11.91
CA THR A 253 -11.22 6.89 -12.10
C THR A 253 -11.55 6.16 -10.79
N ILE A 254 -12.38 5.13 -10.87
CA ILE A 254 -12.68 4.29 -9.71
C ILE A 254 -11.60 3.23 -9.57
N VAL A 255 -10.96 3.19 -8.40
CA VAL A 255 -9.89 2.25 -8.07
C VAL A 255 -10.19 1.51 -6.75
N PRO A 256 -9.62 0.31 -6.57
CA PRO A 256 -9.68 -0.38 -5.29
C PRO A 256 -9.05 0.45 -4.17
N LEU A 257 -9.51 0.24 -2.95
CA LEU A 257 -9.12 1.00 -1.78
C LEU A 257 -7.61 0.93 -1.52
N SER A 258 -6.97 -0.23 -1.70
CA SER A 258 -5.53 -0.35 -1.48
C SER A 258 -4.72 0.51 -2.46
N LYS A 259 -5.19 0.65 -3.71
CA LYS A 259 -4.58 1.52 -4.71
C LYS A 259 -4.77 3.00 -4.34
N LEU A 260 -5.98 3.41 -3.96
CA LEU A 260 -6.26 4.79 -3.58
C LEU A 260 -5.40 5.27 -2.40
N LEU A 261 -5.08 4.36 -1.48
CA LEU A 261 -4.33 4.63 -0.25
C LEU A 261 -2.85 4.24 -0.35
N THR A 262 -2.35 3.96 -1.56
CA THR A 262 -0.93 3.72 -1.77
C THR A 262 -0.17 5.02 -1.59
N GLU A 263 0.85 4.98 -0.74
CA GLU A 263 1.92 6.00 -0.70
C GLU A 263 2.89 5.72 -1.84
#